data_AF-A0A970DU68-F1
#
_entry.id   AF-A0A970DU68-F1
#
_cell.length_a   1.000
_cell.length_b   1.000
_cell.length_c   1.000
_cell.angle_alpha   90.00
_cell.angle_beta   90.00
_cell.angle_gamma   90.00
#
_symmetry.space_group_name_H-M   'P 1'
#
loop_
_entity.id
_entity.type
_entity.pdbx_description
1 polymer ?
#
loop_
_entity_poly.entity_id
_entity_poly.type
_entity_poly.pdbx_seq_one_letter_code
_entity_poly.pdbx_strand_id
1 'polypeptide(L)' 'MTKMINRETALALYKKYNQDESHYRHALAVEAVMRHFAALFGEDEEKWGVIGLIHDLDYERYPDQHCLK' A
#
# COMPACT_ATOMS: atom_id res chain seq x y z
N MET A 1 -9.48 -1.59 -21.17
CA MET A 1 -8.13 -1.74 -20.61
C MET A 1 -8.16 -1.19 -19.19
N THR A 2 -7.88 -2.02 -18.19
CA THR A 2 -7.83 -1.59 -16.79
C THR A 2 -6.59 -0.73 -16.60
N LYS A 3 -6.77 0.53 -16.19
CA LYS A 3 -5.65 1.43 -15.91
C LYS A 3 -4.98 0.96 -14.62
N MET A 4 -3.79 0.37 -14.71
CA MET A 4 -2.99 0.09 -13.51
C MET A 4 -2.55 1.42 -12.89
N ILE A 5 -2.76 1.55 -11.58
CA ILE A 5 -2.29 2.69 -10.80
C ILE A 5 -0.77 2.52 -10.66
N ASN A 6 0.00 3.49 -11.13
CA ASN A 6 1.45 3.49 -10.91
C ASN A 6 1.79 3.89 -9.47
N ARG A 7 3.00 3.58 -9.02
CA ARG A 7 3.46 3.85 -7.65
C ARG A 7 3.30 5.32 -7.24
N GLU A 8 3.57 6.26 -8.15
CA GLU A 8 3.45 7.70 -7.87
C GLU A 8 2.01 8.11 -7.56
N THR A 9 1.06 7.64 -8.37
CA THR A 9 -0.38 7.89 -8.16
C THR A 9 -0.83 7.25 -6.84
N ALA A 10 -0.38 6.02 -6.55
CA ALA A 10 -0.66 5.33 -5.30
C ALA A 10 -0.12 6.10 -4.08
N LEU A 11 1.11 6.63 -4.16
CA LEU A 11 1.71 7.43 -3.09
C LEU A 11 0.99 8.77 -2.89
N ALA A 12 0.61 9.44 -3.97
CA ALA A 12 -0.18 10.67 -3.89
C ALA A 12 -1.54 10.42 -3.25
N LEU A 13 -2.16 9.27 -3.55
CA LEU A 13 -3.40 8.83 -2.92
C LEU A 13 -3.18 8.54 -1.44
N TYR A 14 -2.16 7.75 -1.08
CA TYR A 14 -1.83 7.43 0.31
C TYR A 14 -1.69 8.70 1.16
N LYS A 15 -0.86 9.66 0.71
CA LYS A 15 -0.64 10.95 1.41
C LYS A 15 -1.89 11.83 1.49
N LYS A 16 -2.93 11.57 0.71
CA LYS A 16 -4.21 12.29 0.80
C LYS A 16 -5.08 11.77 1.96
N TYR A 17 -4.97 10.48 2.27
CA TYR A 17 -5.81 9.82 3.28
C TYR A 17 -5.09 9.59 4.60
N ASN A 18 -3.77 9.44 4.58
CA ASN A 18 -2.92 9.19 5.74
C ASN A 18 -1.88 10.30 5.93
N GLN A 19 -1.74 10.82 7.15
CA GLN A 19 -0.78 11.87 7.52
C GLN A 19 0.22 11.43 8.59
N ASP A 20 -0.01 10.30 9.25
CA ASP A 20 0.86 9.83 10.32
C ASP A 20 2.16 9.21 9.78
N GLU A 21 3.30 9.61 10.36
CA GLU A 21 4.61 9.11 9.92
C GLU A 21 4.81 7.62 10.24
N SER A 22 4.24 7.12 11.33
CA SER A 22 4.39 5.72 11.72
C SER A 22 3.63 4.80 10.76
N HIS A 23 2.40 5.19 10.37
CA HIS A 23 1.65 4.49 9.32
C HIS A 23 2.38 4.55 7.98
N TYR A 24 2.95 5.70 7.62
CA TYR A 24 3.70 5.81 6.36
C TYR A 24 4.92 4.87 6.33
N ARG A 25 5.69 4.80 7.43
CA ARG A 25 6.81 3.85 7.53
C ARG A 25 6.33 2.40 7.47
N HIS A 26 5.18 2.09 8.09
CA HIS A 26 4.56 0.78 8.00
C HIS A 26 4.20 0.43 6.55
N ALA A 27 3.49 1.31 5.83
CA ALA A 27 3.13 1.10 4.44
C ALA A 27 4.35 0.90 3.52
N LEU A 28 5.44 1.65 3.73
CA LEU A 28 6.70 1.46 3.00
C LEU A 28 7.37 0.11 3.30
N ALA A 29 7.31 -0.36 4.54
CA ALA A 29 7.83 -1.67 4.91
C ALA A 29 7.03 -2.79 4.23
N VAL A 30 5.70 -2.68 4.21
CA VAL A 30 4.81 -3.63 3.53
C VAL A 30 5.03 -3.60 2.01
N GLU A 31 5.16 -2.43 1.39
CA GLU A 31 5.56 -2.30 -0.02
C GLU A 31 6.84 -3.12 -0.30
N ALA A 32 7.90 -2.92 0.50
CA ALA A 32 9.17 -3.60 0.30
C ALA A 32 9.05 -5.13 0.44
N VAL A 33 8.30 -5.61 1.44
CA VAL A 33 8.04 -7.04 1.65
C VAL A 33 7.27 -7.63 0.47
N MET A 34 6.23 -6.95 0.00
CA MET A 34 5.42 -7.42 -1.13
C MET A 34 6.24 -7.51 -2.42
N ARG A 35 7.11 -6.54 -2.68
CA ARG A 35 8.04 -6.57 -3.84
C ARG A 35 9.03 -7.73 -3.73
N HIS A 36 9.58 -7.95 -2.54
CA HIS A 36 10.50 -9.05 -2.29
C HIS A 36 9.85 -10.42 -2.60
N PHE A 37 8.65 -10.67 -2.08
CA PHE A 37 7.94 -11.91 -2.36
C PHE A 37 7.49 -12.02 -3.81
N ALA A 38 7.05 -10.93 -4.44
CA ALA A 38 6.71 -10.94 -5.86
C ALA A 38 7.90 -11.41 -6.72
N ALA A 39 9.10 -10.90 -6.46
CA ALA A 39 10.32 -11.35 -7.13
C ALA A 39 10.61 -12.83 -6.89
N LEU A 40 10.46 -13.32 -5.65
CA LEU A 40 10.68 -14.74 -5.32
C LEU A 40 9.68 -15.68 -6.02
N PHE A 41 8.45 -15.23 -6.26
CA PHE A 41 7.40 -16.03 -6.89
C PHE A 41 7.26 -15.79 -8.40
N GLY A 42 8.09 -14.93 -9.00
CA GLY A 42 8.03 -14.60 -10.43
C GLY A 42 6.81 -13.76 -10.83
N GLU A 43 6.30 -12.97 -9.89
CA GLU A 43 5.14 -12.09 -10.05
C GLU A 43 5.57 -10.64 -10.36
N ASP A 44 4.60 -9.78 -10.72
CA ASP A 44 4.83 -8.36 -11.01
C ASP A 44 5.12 -7.55 -9.73
N GLU A 45 6.39 -7.20 -9.53
CA GLU A 45 6.84 -6.39 -8.39
C GLU A 45 6.17 -5.02 -8.29
N GLU A 46 5.90 -4.35 -9.41
CA GLU A 46 5.29 -3.01 -9.37
C GLU A 46 3.84 -3.10 -8.91
N LYS A 47 3.10 -4.07 -9.46
CA LYS A 47 1.73 -4.36 -9.04
C LYS A 47 1.67 -4.68 -7.54
N TRP A 48 2.51 -5.60 -7.07
CA TRP A 48 2.51 -6.01 -5.66
C TRP A 48 3.03 -4.93 -4.71
N GLY A 49 3.99 -4.11 -5.17
CA GLY A 49 4.44 -2.93 -4.44
C GLY A 49 3.32 -1.89 -4.26
N VAL A 50 2.56 -1.60 -5.33
CA VAL A 50 1.40 -0.71 -5.24
C VAL A 50 0.36 -1.24 -4.27
N ILE A 51 0.03 -2.53 -4.34
CA ILE A 51 -0.91 -3.18 -3.40
C ILE A 51 -0.42 -3.02 -1.96
N GLY A 52 0.86 -3.31 -1.68
CA GLY A 52 1.42 -3.17 -0.35
C GLY A 52 1.40 -1.72 0.18
N LEU A 53 1.68 -0.74 -0.69
CA LEU A 53 1.69 0.68 -0.30
C LEU A 53 0.31 1.19 0.13
N ILE A 54 -0.78 0.70 -0.49
CA ILE A 54 -2.14 1.22 -0.25
C ILE A 54 -3.05 0.22 0.48
N HIS A 55 -2.50 -0.87 1.04
CA HIS A 55 -3.30 -1.94 1.65
C HIS A 55 -4.25 -1.42 2.74
N ASP A 56 -3.79 -0.45 3.55
CA ASP A 56 -4.52 0.18 4.65
C ASP A 56 -4.81 1.68 4.37
N LEU A 57 -5.28 2.00 3.17
CA LEU A 57 -5.49 3.38 2.74
C LEU A 57 -6.51 4.15 3.59
N ASP A 58 -7.48 3.45 4.19
CA ASP A 58 -8.61 4.02 4.92
C ASP A 58 -8.45 3.97 6.45
N TYR A 59 -7.36 3.38 6.95
CA TYR A 59 -7.11 3.12 8.37
C TYR A 59 -7.25 4.38 9.24
N GLU A 60 -6.59 5.48 8.90
CA GLU A 60 -6.64 6.70 9.71
C GLU A 60 -8.03 7.33 9.78
N ARG A 61 -8.88 7.12 8.76
CA ARG A 61 -10.22 7.70 8.73
C ARG A 61 -11.25 6.85 9.46
N TYR A 62 -11.04 5.54 9.49
CA TYR A 62 -11.98 4.59 10.08
C TYR A 62 -11.27 3.56 10.97
N PRO A 63 -10.49 3.99 11.98
CA PRO A 63 -9.70 3.08 12.81
C PRO A 63 -10.60 2.07 13.54
N ASP A 64 -11.79 2.49 13.97
CA ASP A 64 -12.75 1.65 14.71
C ASP A 64 -13.47 0.61 13.83
N GLN A 65 -13.39 0.74 12.50
CA GLN A 65 -13.97 -0.22 11.55
C GLN A 65 -12.92 -1.18 10.98
N HIS A 66 -11.65 -0.93 11.28
CA HIS A 66 -10.54 -1.66 10.72
C HIS A 66 -10.24 -2.91 11.57
N CYS A 67 -10.34 -4.08 10.94
CA CYS A 67 -10.24 -5.40 11.57
C CYS A 67 -11.20 -5.62 12.77
N LEU A 68 -12.50 -5.46 12.53
CA LEU A 68 -13.52 -6.11 13.37
C LEU A 68 -13.30 -7.64 13.28
N LYS A 69 -13.02 -8.26 14.44
CA LYS A 69 -12.84 -9.72 14.56
C LYS A 69 -14.13 -10.49 14.34
#